data_AF-A0AA85AMY0-F1
#
_entry.id   AF-A0AA85AMY0-F1
#
_cell.length_a   1.000
_cell.length_b   1.000
_cell.length_c   1.000
_cell.angle_alpha   90.00
_cell.angle_beta   90.00
_cell.angle_gamma   90.00
#
_symmetry.space_group_name_H-M   'P 1'
#
loop_
_entity.id
_entity.type
_entity.pdbx_description
1 polymer ?
#
loop_
_entity_poly.entity_id
_entity_poly.type
_entity_poly.pdbx_seq_one_letter_code
_entity_poly.pdbx_strand_id
1 'polypeptide(L)'
;MISHQTGPSITFPDRISAENDAEQLHNACKLLSTDEETITKILGHRNLQQRYQIRETFHRRYKKDLVHVLCSATKGDYESLIKTLFRGSIQILAHDLYKGLKKPDIVNEIICCCNNNEIIMLKKAYQEVLQEEEPKKASQRTLETDIIKETKPPYEQLLVALLQGKRDEDPFELVEEAIRTRSTSRLINRSQVEKDVEDLYYAGEKRAGKGDSETFIKILTKRSKYHVKEIWDVYLSKYHSTIVEVISKKFSEPFRSGLNTMSVSLSIDIYYLYLSISVAQIIK
;
A
#
# COMPACT_ATOMS: atom_id res chain seq x y z
N MET A 1 -19.30 -13.32 -28.69
CA MET A 1 -19.19 -12.04 -27.96
C MET A 1 -19.55 -12.30 -26.51
N ILE A 2 -18.56 -12.60 -25.68
CA ILE A 2 -18.76 -12.66 -24.22
C ILE A 2 -18.52 -11.23 -23.76
N SER A 3 -19.59 -10.52 -23.36
CA SER A 3 -19.45 -9.23 -22.73
C SER A 3 -18.77 -9.46 -21.37
N HIS A 4 -17.49 -9.15 -21.26
CA HIS A 4 -16.84 -9.06 -19.96
C HIS A 4 -17.57 -7.98 -19.16
N GLN A 5 -18.34 -8.37 -18.15
CA GLN A 5 -18.90 -7.44 -17.18
C GLN A 5 -17.73 -6.85 -16.39
N THR A 6 -17.32 -5.64 -16.75
CA THR A 6 -16.37 -4.83 -15.98
C THR A 6 -17.14 -4.18 -14.83
N GLY A 7 -17.42 -4.94 -13.79
CA GLY A 7 -18.02 -4.47 -12.55
C GLY A 7 -17.25 -5.03 -11.34
N PRO A 8 -17.35 -4.41 -10.16
CA PRO A 8 -16.78 -4.99 -8.96
C PRO A 8 -17.42 -6.35 -8.71
N SER A 9 -16.63 -7.37 -8.35
CA SER A 9 -17.17 -8.71 -8.09
C SER A 9 -18.03 -8.78 -6.83
N ILE A 10 -17.97 -7.75 -5.98
CA ILE A 10 -18.83 -7.57 -4.81
C ILE A 10 -19.62 -6.27 -5.01
N THR A 11 -20.93 -6.36 -4.90
CA THR A 11 -21.83 -5.20 -4.89
C THR A 11 -22.50 -5.09 -3.52
N PHE A 12 -22.82 -3.86 -3.13
CA PHE A 12 -23.44 -3.58 -1.84
C PHE A 12 -24.81 -2.95 -2.07
N PRO A 13 -25.81 -3.21 -1.20
CA PRO A 13 -27.11 -2.59 -1.31
C PRO A 13 -26.99 -1.07 -1.09
N ASP A 14 -27.74 -0.27 -1.84
CA ASP A 14 -27.71 1.19 -1.70
C ASP A 14 -28.23 1.66 -0.33
N ARG A 15 -29.21 0.93 0.22
CA ARG A 15 -29.85 1.22 1.51
C ARG A 15 -29.83 -0.01 2.40
N ILE A 16 -29.61 0.24 3.69
CA ILE A 16 -29.59 -0.79 4.73
C ILE A 16 -30.50 -0.34 5.88
N SER A 17 -30.96 -1.29 6.69
CA SER A 17 -31.52 -0.98 8.01
C SER A 17 -30.47 -1.31 9.06
N ALA A 18 -29.75 -0.28 9.52
CA ALA A 18 -28.69 -0.44 10.52
C ALA A 18 -29.24 -0.97 11.85
N GLU A 19 -30.49 -0.64 12.20
CA GLU A 19 -31.19 -1.12 13.37
C GLU A 19 -31.45 -2.63 13.30
N ASN A 20 -31.96 -3.10 12.16
CA ASN A 20 -32.24 -4.52 11.93
C ASN A 20 -30.96 -5.35 11.82
N ASP A 21 -29.92 -4.82 11.15
CA ASP A 21 -28.61 -5.47 11.07
C ASP A 21 -27.96 -5.57 12.47
N ALA A 22 -28.00 -4.49 13.26
CA ALA A 22 -27.45 -4.50 14.62
C ALA A 22 -28.18 -5.49 15.55
N GLU A 23 -29.50 -5.61 15.42
CA GLU A 23 -30.31 -6.55 16.20
C GLU A 23 -30.03 -8.00 15.83
N GLN A 24 -29.95 -8.31 14.53
CA GLN A 24 -29.60 -9.65 14.07
C GLN A 24 -28.18 -10.04 14.50
N LEU A 25 -27.20 -9.15 14.38
CA LEU A 25 -25.83 -9.40 14.85
C LEU A 25 -25.78 -9.63 16.37
N HIS A 26 -26.56 -8.88 17.16
CA HIS A 26 -26.65 -9.09 18.61
C HIS A 26 -27.22 -10.46 18.97
N ASN A 27 -28.27 -10.89 18.27
CA ASN A 27 -28.90 -12.19 18.48
C ASN A 27 -27.97 -13.33 18.05
N ALA A 28 -27.26 -13.17 16.92
CA ALA A 28 -26.29 -14.15 16.42
C ALA A 28 -25.17 -14.44 17.42
N CYS A 29 -24.76 -13.45 18.23
CA CYS A 29 -23.75 -13.62 19.27
C CYS A 29 -24.27 -14.11 20.63
N LYS A 30 -25.60 -14.21 20.82
CA LYS A 30 -26.21 -14.65 22.10
C LYS A 30 -26.50 -16.15 22.17
N LEU A 31 -26.62 -16.81 21.02
CA LEU A 31 -26.97 -18.21 20.93
C LEU A 31 -25.90 -19.09 21.59
N LEU A 32 -26.29 -20.27 22.09
CA LEU A 32 -25.35 -21.25 22.69
C LEU A 32 -24.17 -21.58 21.75
N SER A 33 -24.43 -21.52 20.45
CA SER A 33 -23.45 -21.51 19.37
C SER A 33 -23.59 -20.23 18.56
N THR A 34 -22.50 -19.52 18.30
CA THR A 34 -22.47 -18.31 17.46
C THR A 34 -23.01 -18.61 16.06
N ASP A 35 -23.97 -17.81 15.60
CA ASP A 35 -24.51 -17.90 14.23
C ASP A 35 -23.62 -17.13 13.25
N GLU A 36 -22.53 -17.79 12.82
CA GLU A 36 -21.56 -17.23 11.87
C GLU A 36 -22.16 -17.04 10.46
N GLU A 37 -23.23 -17.76 10.11
CA GLU A 37 -23.92 -17.60 8.82
C GLU A 37 -24.60 -16.23 8.75
N THR A 38 -25.35 -15.85 9.80
CA THR A 38 -25.97 -14.53 9.90
C THR A 38 -24.92 -13.41 9.90
N ILE A 39 -23.83 -13.58 10.65
CA ILE A 39 -22.73 -12.59 10.69
C ILE A 39 -22.14 -12.41 9.29
N THR A 40 -21.83 -13.51 8.60
CA THR A 40 -21.26 -13.48 7.24
C THR A 40 -22.22 -12.85 6.24
N LYS A 41 -23.50 -13.22 6.27
CA LYS A 41 -24.52 -12.70 5.36
C LYS A 41 -24.68 -11.19 5.50
N ILE A 42 -24.62 -10.67 6.73
CA ILE A 42 -24.69 -9.23 6.97
C ILE A 42 -23.37 -8.57 6.57
N LEU A 43 -22.25 -8.89 7.24
CA LEU A 43 -21.00 -8.14 7.07
C LEU A 43 -20.37 -8.28 5.68
N GLY A 44 -20.55 -9.44 5.03
CA GLY A 44 -20.09 -9.69 3.66
C GLY A 44 -20.84 -8.89 2.60
N HIS A 45 -22.03 -8.38 2.90
CA HIS A 45 -22.87 -7.60 1.98
C HIS A 45 -23.09 -6.16 2.47
N ARG A 46 -22.13 -5.60 3.21
CA ARG A 46 -22.13 -4.20 3.66
C ARG A 46 -20.78 -3.60 3.36
N ASN A 47 -20.73 -2.40 2.77
CA ASN A 47 -19.46 -1.69 2.61
C ASN A 47 -18.95 -1.15 3.96
N LEU A 48 -17.72 -0.63 3.99
CA LEU A 48 -17.12 -0.13 5.23
C LEU A 48 -17.96 0.95 5.93
N GLN A 49 -18.50 1.92 5.17
CA GLN A 49 -19.33 2.98 5.72
C GLN A 49 -20.60 2.42 6.37
N GLN A 50 -21.27 1.49 5.69
CA GLN A 50 -22.44 0.79 6.21
C GLN A 50 -22.12 -0.03 7.46
N ARG A 51 -20.98 -0.73 7.50
CA ARG A 51 -20.53 -1.46 8.69
C ARG A 51 -20.30 -0.50 9.87
N TYR A 52 -19.74 0.68 9.65
CA TYR A 52 -19.63 1.69 10.71
C TYR A 52 -20.98 2.23 11.19
N GLN A 53 -21.94 2.46 10.28
CA GLN A 53 -23.31 2.82 10.67
C GLN A 53 -23.94 1.75 11.57
N ILE A 54 -23.76 0.47 11.23
CA ILE A 54 -24.25 -0.65 12.06
C ILE A 54 -23.55 -0.64 13.43
N ARG A 55 -22.22 -0.44 13.47
CA ARG A 55 -21.45 -0.36 14.74
C ARG A 55 -21.95 0.78 15.64
N GLU A 56 -22.20 1.96 15.08
CA GLU A 56 -22.73 3.10 15.83
C GLU A 56 -24.14 2.83 16.38
N THR A 57 -25.03 2.28 15.55
CA THR A 57 -26.38 1.89 15.96
C THR A 57 -26.35 0.81 17.05
N PHE A 58 -25.50 -0.19 16.89
CA PHE A 58 -25.27 -1.24 17.89
C PHE A 58 -24.79 -0.65 19.22
N HIS A 59 -23.83 0.28 19.19
CA HIS A 59 -23.36 0.96 20.38
C HIS A 59 -24.47 1.76 21.06
N ARG A 60 -25.27 2.51 20.29
CA ARG A 60 -26.40 3.30 20.83
C ARG A 60 -27.40 2.43 21.57
N ARG A 61 -27.74 1.26 20.99
CA ARG A 61 -28.77 0.33 21.48
C ARG A 61 -28.29 -0.56 22.62
N TYR A 62 -27.08 -1.12 22.52
CA TYR A 62 -26.59 -2.15 23.44
C TYR A 62 -25.47 -1.68 24.38
N LYS A 63 -24.98 -0.44 24.22
CA LYS A 63 -23.88 0.14 25.02
C LYS A 63 -22.60 -0.70 25.01
N LYS A 64 -22.37 -1.42 23.91
CA LYS A 64 -21.19 -2.27 23.67
C LYS A 64 -20.60 -1.94 22.31
N ASP A 65 -19.30 -2.17 22.13
CA ASP A 65 -18.68 -2.10 20.82
C ASP A 65 -19.00 -3.37 20.01
N LEU A 66 -19.46 -3.19 18.77
CA LEU A 66 -19.87 -4.30 17.91
C LEU A 66 -18.69 -5.23 17.57
N VAL A 67 -17.53 -4.66 17.25
CA VAL A 67 -16.34 -5.45 16.85
C VAL A 67 -15.89 -6.31 18.02
N HIS A 68 -15.81 -5.74 19.23
CA HIS A 68 -15.49 -6.47 20.44
C HIS A 68 -16.48 -7.63 20.70
N VAL A 69 -17.80 -7.39 20.56
CA VAL A 69 -18.80 -8.45 20.76
C VAL A 69 -18.62 -9.57 19.75
N LEU A 70 -18.50 -9.25 18.46
CA LEU A 70 -18.29 -10.24 17.41
C LEU A 70 -17.00 -11.04 17.63
N CYS A 71 -15.90 -10.37 17.97
CA CYS A 71 -14.62 -11.03 18.22
C CYS A 71 -14.65 -11.90 19.50
N SER A 72 -15.43 -11.53 20.51
CA SER A 72 -15.59 -12.38 21.70
C SER A 72 -16.40 -13.67 21.42
N ALA A 73 -17.21 -13.66 20.35
CA ALA A 73 -18.05 -14.77 19.94
C ALA A 73 -17.43 -15.64 18.83
N THR A 74 -16.30 -15.22 18.26
CA THR A 74 -15.62 -15.88 17.13
C THR A 74 -14.15 -16.13 17.49
N LYS A 75 -13.44 -16.97 16.72
CA LYS A 75 -12.03 -17.31 16.98
C LYS A 75 -11.25 -17.48 15.68
N GLY A 76 -9.93 -17.41 15.79
CA GLY A 76 -9.01 -17.76 14.70
C GLY A 76 -9.16 -16.85 13.49
N ASP A 77 -9.12 -17.42 12.29
CA ASP A 77 -9.12 -16.66 11.03
C ASP A 77 -10.42 -15.87 10.83
N TYR A 78 -11.55 -16.40 11.28
CA TYR A 78 -12.84 -15.72 11.16
C TYR A 78 -12.90 -14.45 12.05
N GLU A 79 -12.36 -14.52 13.27
CA GLU A 79 -12.21 -13.35 14.14
C GLU A 79 -11.32 -12.28 13.48
N SER A 80 -10.20 -12.71 12.88
CA SER A 80 -9.28 -11.82 12.16
C SER A 80 -9.94 -11.17 10.93
N LEU A 81 -10.77 -11.92 10.21
CA LEU A 81 -11.56 -11.41 9.09
C LEU A 81 -12.54 -10.34 9.56
N ILE A 82 -13.27 -10.58 10.66
CA ILE A 82 -14.21 -9.60 11.23
C ILE A 82 -13.48 -8.29 11.55
N LYS A 83 -12.34 -8.33 12.25
CA LYS A 83 -11.54 -7.11 12.53
C LYS A 83 -11.17 -6.38 11.23
N THR A 84 -10.73 -7.13 10.22
CA THR A 84 -10.33 -6.60 8.91
C THR A 84 -11.49 -5.93 8.17
N LEU A 85 -12.70 -6.48 8.23
CA LEU A 85 -13.89 -5.87 7.62
C LEU A 85 -14.20 -4.47 8.21
N PHE A 86 -13.78 -4.18 9.44
CA PHE A 86 -13.93 -2.86 10.06
C PHE A 86 -12.70 -1.96 9.93
N ARG A 87 -11.74 -2.28 9.06
CA ARG A 87 -10.57 -1.44 8.77
C ARG A 87 -10.70 -0.81 7.39
N GLY A 88 -10.26 0.45 7.25
CA GLY A 88 -10.05 1.10 5.96
C GLY A 88 -8.79 0.58 5.27
N SER A 89 -8.64 0.88 3.98
CA SER A 89 -7.52 0.39 3.15
C SER A 89 -6.16 0.62 3.81
N ILE A 90 -5.85 1.86 4.21
CA ILE A 90 -4.58 2.19 4.86
C ILE A 90 -4.36 1.45 6.19
N GLN A 91 -5.42 1.19 6.96
CA GLN A 91 -5.33 0.45 8.22
C GLN A 91 -5.07 -1.04 7.99
N ILE A 92 -5.63 -1.61 6.92
CA ILE A 92 -5.31 -2.98 6.48
C ILE A 92 -3.82 -3.06 6.12
N LEU A 93 -3.31 -2.14 5.28
CA LEU A 93 -1.88 -2.09 4.92
C LEU A 93 -0.98 -1.94 6.14
N ALA A 94 -1.34 -1.06 7.09
CA ALA A 94 -0.59 -0.88 8.32
C ALA A 94 -0.55 -2.15 9.18
N HIS A 95 -1.66 -2.87 9.27
CA HIS A 95 -1.74 -4.12 10.02
C HIS A 95 -0.99 -5.27 9.32
N ASP A 96 -1.02 -5.32 7.99
CA ASP A 96 -0.23 -6.26 7.20
C ASP A 96 1.27 -5.99 7.35
N LEU A 97 1.69 -4.73 7.37
CA LEU A 97 3.06 -4.36 7.76
C LEU A 97 3.37 -4.85 9.17
N TYR A 98 2.53 -4.56 10.17
CA TYR A 98 2.77 -4.96 11.56
C TYR A 98 3.00 -6.46 11.69
N LYS A 99 2.18 -7.29 11.03
CA LYS A 99 2.35 -8.76 11.02
C LYS A 99 3.48 -9.22 10.10
N GLY A 100 3.82 -8.44 9.08
CA GLY A 100 4.63 -8.82 7.93
C GLY A 100 6.01 -8.16 7.84
N LEU A 101 6.47 -7.38 8.83
CA LEU A 101 7.73 -6.63 8.76
C LEU A 101 8.97 -7.45 8.38
N LYS A 102 8.99 -8.74 8.74
CA LYS A 102 10.09 -9.67 8.41
C LYS A 102 9.99 -10.28 7.01
N LYS A 103 8.93 -9.98 6.25
CA LYS A 103 8.65 -10.51 4.92
C LYS A 103 8.85 -9.38 3.89
N PRO A 104 9.99 -9.34 3.19
CA PRO A 104 10.31 -8.26 2.26
C PRO A 104 9.24 -8.02 1.19
N ASP A 105 8.56 -9.08 0.73
CA ASP A 105 7.50 -8.95 -0.30
C ASP A 105 6.36 -8.05 0.19
N ILE A 106 5.86 -8.25 1.41
CA ILE A 106 4.82 -7.40 2.02
C ILE A 106 5.32 -5.97 2.20
N VAL A 107 6.54 -5.82 2.72
CA VAL A 107 7.14 -4.50 2.96
C VAL A 107 7.31 -3.73 1.65
N ASN A 108 7.74 -4.41 0.58
CA ASN A 108 7.92 -3.83 -0.74
C ASN A 108 6.59 -3.44 -1.39
N GLU A 109 5.60 -4.34 -1.40
CA GLU A 109 4.29 -4.10 -2.00
C GLU A 109 3.58 -2.90 -1.38
N ILE A 110 3.85 -2.61 -0.11
CA ILE A 110 3.24 -1.49 0.61
C ILE A 110 4.13 -0.24 0.52
N ILE A 111 5.32 -0.24 1.13
CA ILE A 111 6.13 0.98 1.28
C ILE A 111 6.63 1.51 -0.07
N CYS A 112 7.00 0.63 -0.99
CA CYS A 112 7.56 1.07 -2.29
C CYS A 112 6.48 1.60 -3.25
N CYS A 113 5.20 1.38 -2.95
CA CYS A 113 4.07 1.79 -3.79
C CYS A 113 3.36 3.05 -3.28
N CYS A 114 3.58 3.46 -2.02
CA CYS A 114 2.93 4.63 -1.44
C CYS A 114 3.49 5.96 -1.96
N ASN A 115 2.60 6.93 -2.20
CA ASN A 115 2.96 8.34 -2.36
C ASN A 115 3.16 9.05 -1.01
N ASN A 116 3.56 10.33 -1.01
CA ASN A 116 3.89 11.04 0.24
C ASN A 116 2.69 11.12 1.20
N ASN A 117 1.49 11.41 0.69
CA ASN A 117 0.27 11.47 1.52
C ASN A 117 -0.09 10.10 2.10
N GLU A 118 0.02 9.05 1.29
CA GLU A 118 -0.20 7.67 1.74
C GLU A 118 0.80 7.26 2.81
N ILE A 119 2.08 7.64 2.70
CA ILE A 119 3.09 7.41 3.73
C ILE A 119 2.71 8.10 5.05
N ILE A 120 2.21 9.35 5.01
CA ILE A 120 1.75 10.06 6.21
C ILE A 120 0.58 9.31 6.86
N MET A 121 -0.41 8.91 6.07
CA MET A 121 -1.57 8.16 6.56
C MET A 121 -1.17 6.78 7.09
N LEU A 122 -0.26 6.09 6.41
CA LEU A 122 0.24 4.76 6.76
C LEU A 122 0.95 4.77 8.11
N LYS A 123 1.81 5.76 8.36
CA LYS A 123 2.48 5.90 9.67
C LYS A 123 1.49 6.11 10.81
N LYS A 124 0.48 6.96 10.59
CA LYS A 124 -0.58 7.19 11.57
C LYS A 124 -1.36 5.90 11.85
N ALA A 125 -1.78 5.19 10.80
CA ALA A 125 -2.48 3.93 10.95
C ALA A 125 -1.62 2.84 11.60
N TYR A 126 -0.31 2.79 11.32
CA TYR A 126 0.62 1.88 11.98
C TYR A 126 0.70 2.16 13.49
N GLN A 127 0.70 3.43 13.88
CA GLN A 127 0.64 3.81 15.29
C GLN A 127 -0.67 3.37 15.97
N GLU A 128 -1.81 3.46 15.27
CA GLU A 128 -3.10 2.95 15.74
C GLU A 128 -3.06 1.42 15.92
N VAL A 129 -2.48 0.69 14.97
CA VAL A 129 -2.29 -0.77 15.07
C VAL A 129 -1.40 -1.14 16.27
N LEU A 130 -0.30 -0.41 16.50
CA LEU A 130 0.55 -0.63 17.67
C LEU A 130 -0.21 -0.42 18.98
N GLN A 131 -1.10 0.58 19.04
CA GLN A 131 -1.94 0.82 20.21
C GLN A 131 -2.96 -0.30 20.44
N GLU A 132 -3.53 -0.86 19.37
CA GLU A 132 -4.47 -1.99 19.45
C GLU A 132 -3.76 -3.28 19.88
N GLU A 133 -2.64 -3.62 19.24
CA GLU A 133 -2.01 -4.94 19.35
C GLU A 133 -0.94 -5.01 20.47
N GLU A 134 -0.21 -3.92 20.74
CA GLU A 134 0.86 -3.86 21.75
C GLU A 134 0.82 -2.55 22.58
N PRO A 135 -0.28 -2.24 23.29
CA PRO A 135 -0.51 -0.94 23.93
C PRO A 135 0.62 -0.51 24.89
N LYS A 136 1.26 -1.46 25.57
CA LYS A 136 2.36 -1.19 26.52
C LYS A 136 3.65 -0.72 25.85
N LYS A 137 3.87 -1.05 24.57
CA LYS A 137 5.08 -0.69 23.81
C LYS A 137 4.80 0.35 22.73
N ALA A 138 3.53 0.62 22.44
CA ALA A 138 3.10 1.47 21.33
C ALA A 138 3.75 2.86 21.34
N SER A 139 3.95 3.47 22.51
CA SER A 139 4.56 4.81 22.63
C SER A 139 6.05 4.86 22.31
N GLN A 140 6.75 3.72 22.26
CA GLN A 140 8.19 3.63 22.02
C GLN A 140 8.52 3.13 20.61
N ARG A 141 7.50 2.81 19.82
CA ARG A 141 7.64 2.22 18.50
C ARG A 141 6.94 3.08 17.47
N THR A 142 7.52 3.08 16.29
CA THR A 142 7.02 3.72 15.07
C THR A 142 7.32 2.78 13.91
N LEU A 143 6.67 3.01 12.76
CA LEU A 143 6.96 2.24 11.56
C LEU A 143 8.46 2.32 11.21
N GLU A 144 9.06 3.51 11.29
CA GLU A 144 10.48 3.72 11.01
C GLU A 144 11.39 2.95 11.97
N THR A 145 11.17 3.04 13.28
CA THR A 145 12.01 2.33 14.25
C THR A 145 11.93 0.83 14.07
N ASP A 146 10.76 0.32 13.72
CA ASP A 146 10.58 -1.11 13.50
C ASP A 146 11.22 -1.58 12.19
N ILE A 147 11.14 -0.77 11.12
CA ILE A 147 11.85 -1.03 9.85
C ILE A 147 13.36 -1.03 10.06
N ILE A 148 13.89 -0.05 10.80
CA ILE A 148 15.33 0.02 11.14
C ILE A 148 15.77 -1.22 11.92
N LYS A 149 14.92 -1.69 12.84
CA LYS A 149 15.23 -2.87 13.65
C LYS A 149 15.17 -4.18 12.86
N GLU A 150 14.20 -4.33 11.95
CA GLU A 150 13.92 -5.58 11.26
C GLU A 150 14.66 -5.74 9.92
N THR A 151 15.27 -4.67 9.41
CA THR A 151 15.99 -4.68 8.13
C THR A 151 17.46 -4.27 8.29
N LYS A 152 18.24 -4.32 7.19
CA LYS A 152 19.66 -3.94 7.19
C LYS A 152 20.00 -3.11 5.96
N PRO A 153 21.02 -2.23 6.02
CA PRO A 153 21.49 -1.51 4.84
C PRO A 153 21.98 -2.46 3.73
N PRO A 154 21.79 -2.11 2.45
CA PRO A 154 21.19 -0.86 1.96
C PRO A 154 19.65 -0.88 1.88
N TYR A 155 19.00 -2.02 2.11
CA TYR A 155 17.54 -2.12 2.02
C TYR A 155 16.83 -1.25 3.06
N GLU A 156 17.31 -1.25 4.30
CA GLU A 156 16.84 -0.36 5.36
C GLU A 156 16.86 1.11 4.92
N GLN A 157 17.96 1.54 4.29
CA GLN A 157 18.14 2.93 3.87
C GLN A 157 17.13 3.33 2.79
N LEU A 158 16.80 2.42 1.87
CA LEU A 158 15.75 2.64 0.88
C LEU A 158 14.39 2.87 1.54
N LEU A 159 14.01 1.98 2.46
CA LEU A 159 12.71 2.05 3.12
C LEU A 159 12.60 3.30 4.00
N VAL A 160 13.65 3.62 4.76
CA VAL A 160 13.69 4.84 5.58
C VAL A 160 13.62 6.10 4.71
N ALA A 161 14.27 6.11 3.54
CA ALA A 161 14.20 7.21 2.59
C ALA A 161 12.78 7.40 2.02
N LEU A 162 12.11 6.31 1.65
CA LEU A 162 10.71 6.32 1.19
C LEU A 162 9.76 6.79 2.30
N LEU A 163 9.95 6.28 3.51
CA LEU A 163 9.18 6.67 4.69
C LEU A 163 9.36 8.16 5.02
N GLN A 164 10.36 8.87 4.50
CA GLN A 164 10.39 10.33 4.69
C GLN A 164 9.19 11.04 4.07
N GLY A 165 8.52 10.45 3.07
CA GLY A 165 7.36 11.07 2.39
C GLY A 165 7.73 12.42 1.76
N LYS A 166 8.92 12.49 1.16
CA LYS A 166 9.50 13.69 0.56
C LYS A 166 10.05 13.41 -0.84
N ARG A 167 9.31 12.64 -1.63
CA ARG A 167 9.57 12.49 -3.07
C ARG A 167 8.99 13.70 -3.80
N ASP A 168 9.66 14.15 -4.85
CA ASP A 168 9.13 15.20 -5.72
C ASP A 168 7.79 14.71 -6.32
N GLU A 169 6.78 15.58 -6.31
CA GLU A 169 5.47 15.30 -6.89
C GLU A 169 5.27 16.11 -8.17
N ASP A 170 4.63 15.49 -9.15
CA ASP A 170 4.27 16.16 -10.39
C ASP A 170 3.07 17.07 -10.14
N PRO A 171 3.15 18.40 -10.41
CA PRO A 171 2.04 19.31 -10.18
C PRO A 171 0.82 18.92 -11.00
N PHE A 172 -0.36 18.88 -10.36
CA PHE A 172 -1.60 18.39 -10.96
C PHE A 172 -1.92 19.09 -12.28
N GLU A 173 -1.79 20.42 -12.33
CA GLU A 173 -2.09 21.22 -13.52
C GLU A 173 -1.17 20.87 -14.69
N LEU A 174 0.10 20.58 -14.41
CA LEU A 174 1.07 20.18 -15.44
C LEU A 174 0.85 18.73 -15.91
N VAL A 175 0.36 17.85 -15.03
CA VAL A 175 -0.03 16.49 -15.40
C VAL A 175 -1.27 16.52 -16.30
N GLU A 176 -2.30 17.30 -15.97
CA GLU A 176 -3.48 17.48 -16.84
C GLU A 176 -3.10 18.03 -18.21
N GLU A 177 -2.22 19.03 -18.25
CA GLU A 177 -1.69 19.57 -19.49
C GLU A 177 -0.93 18.51 -20.30
N ALA A 178 -0.09 17.71 -19.65
CA ALA A 178 0.67 16.65 -20.30
C ALA A 178 -0.23 15.57 -20.90
N ILE A 179 -1.32 15.21 -20.22
CA ILE A 179 -2.33 14.27 -20.74
C ILE A 179 -3.02 14.86 -21.97
N ARG A 180 -3.48 16.12 -21.89
CA ARG A 180 -4.18 16.81 -22.98
C ARG A 180 -3.30 16.98 -24.22
N THR A 181 -2.04 17.36 -24.03
CA THR A 181 -1.10 17.68 -25.12
C THR A 181 -0.26 16.49 -25.56
N ARG A 182 -0.31 15.37 -24.81
CA ARG A 182 0.57 14.20 -24.95
C ARG A 182 2.07 14.58 -24.89
N SER A 183 2.41 15.59 -24.11
CA SER A 183 3.79 16.08 -23.94
C SER A 183 4.14 16.22 -22.47
N THR A 184 5.18 15.51 -22.03
CA THR A 184 5.71 15.57 -20.66
C THR A 184 6.81 16.63 -20.49
N SER A 185 7.09 17.42 -21.54
CA SER A 185 8.24 18.35 -21.57
C SER A 185 8.27 19.34 -20.41
N ARG A 186 7.12 19.82 -19.94
CA ARG A 186 7.02 20.74 -18.79
C ARG A 186 7.14 20.08 -17.43
N LEU A 187 6.99 18.75 -17.35
CA LEU A 187 7.16 17.96 -16.13
C LEU A 187 8.62 17.55 -15.89
N ILE A 188 9.49 17.78 -16.87
CA ILE A 188 10.83 17.21 -16.92
C ILE A 188 11.88 18.31 -16.95
N ASN A 189 12.80 18.28 -15.98
CA ASN A 189 14.05 19.03 -16.07
C ASN A 189 15.08 18.19 -16.83
N ARG A 190 15.30 18.49 -18.12
CA ARG A 190 16.18 17.74 -19.02
C ARG A 190 17.63 17.64 -18.53
N SER A 191 18.19 18.75 -18.03
CA SER A 191 19.57 18.75 -17.50
C SER A 191 19.71 17.83 -16.28
N GLN A 192 18.69 17.81 -15.40
CA GLN A 192 18.68 16.92 -14.26
C GLN A 192 18.53 15.45 -14.66
N VAL A 193 17.71 15.15 -15.68
CA VAL A 193 17.60 13.79 -16.25
C VAL A 193 18.95 13.32 -16.78
N GLU A 194 19.62 14.13 -17.59
CA GLU A 194 20.93 13.78 -18.16
C GLU A 194 21.96 13.48 -17.08
N LYS A 195 22.01 14.33 -16.04
CA LYS A 195 22.88 14.12 -14.88
C LYS A 195 22.53 12.83 -14.12
N ASP A 196 21.26 12.59 -13.84
CA ASP A 196 20.84 11.40 -13.10
C ASP A 196 21.09 10.11 -13.89
N VAL A 197 20.92 10.14 -15.22
CA VAL A 197 21.24 9.02 -16.11
C VAL A 197 22.74 8.68 -16.06
N GLU A 198 23.60 9.69 -16.08
CA GLU A 198 25.04 9.49 -15.94
C GLU A 198 25.42 8.97 -14.56
N ASP A 199 24.89 9.58 -13.50
CA ASP A 199 25.12 9.16 -12.11
C ASP A 199 24.70 7.68 -11.93
N LEU A 200 23.55 7.26 -12.45
CA LEU A 200 23.09 5.86 -12.41
C LEU A 200 24.00 4.91 -13.20
N TYR A 201 24.50 5.33 -14.37
CA TYR A 201 25.42 4.53 -15.17
C TYR A 201 26.74 4.29 -14.44
N TYR A 202 27.31 5.34 -13.84
CA TYR A 202 28.53 5.24 -13.05
C TYR A 202 28.33 4.48 -11.73
N ALA A 203 27.16 4.61 -11.11
CA ALA A 203 26.79 3.87 -9.90
C ALA A 203 26.54 2.38 -10.17
N GLY A 204 26.04 2.03 -11.35
CA GLY A 204 25.63 0.68 -11.72
C GLY A 204 26.58 0.04 -12.72
N GLU A 205 26.27 0.17 -14.00
CA GLU A 205 26.86 -0.60 -15.08
C GLU A 205 28.37 -0.42 -15.21
N LYS A 206 28.86 0.82 -15.15
CA LYS A 206 30.28 1.15 -15.29
C LYS A 206 31.13 0.74 -14.09
N ARG A 207 30.51 0.53 -12.92
CA ARG A 207 31.18 0.14 -11.69
C ARG A 207 31.50 -1.35 -11.68
N ALA A 208 32.73 -1.73 -11.35
CA ALA A 208 33.07 -3.14 -11.13
C ALA A 208 32.45 -3.66 -9.83
N GLY A 209 31.97 -4.91 -9.83
CA GLY A 209 31.38 -5.55 -8.66
C GLY A 209 29.99 -5.01 -8.29
N LYS A 210 29.74 -4.82 -6.99
CA LYS A 210 28.47 -4.32 -6.45
C LYS A 210 28.23 -2.87 -6.88
N GLY A 211 26.97 -2.55 -7.18
CA GLY A 211 26.55 -1.18 -7.48
C GLY A 211 26.62 -0.27 -6.26
N ASP A 212 26.58 1.03 -6.51
CA ASP A 212 26.42 2.06 -5.48
C ASP A 212 24.94 2.20 -5.10
N SER A 213 24.57 1.67 -3.95
CA SER A 213 23.20 1.75 -3.45
C SER A 213 22.77 3.17 -3.09
N GLU A 214 23.67 4.02 -2.63
CA GLU A 214 23.32 5.37 -2.15
C GLU A 214 22.84 6.24 -3.30
N THR A 215 23.55 6.21 -4.43
CA THR A 215 23.16 6.95 -5.64
C THR A 215 21.79 6.49 -6.17
N PHE A 216 21.54 5.18 -6.22
CA PHE A 216 20.23 4.63 -6.64
C PHE A 216 19.10 5.08 -5.70
N ILE A 217 19.31 4.96 -4.37
CA ILE A 217 18.31 5.40 -3.39
C ILE A 217 18.03 6.90 -3.54
N LYS A 218 19.09 7.72 -3.60
CA LYS A 218 18.97 9.18 -3.68
C LYS A 218 18.18 9.63 -4.90
N ILE A 219 18.41 9.04 -6.07
CA ILE A 219 17.72 9.44 -7.30
C ILE A 219 16.27 8.94 -7.26
N LEU A 220 16.06 7.64 -7.02
CA LEU A 220 14.76 7.03 -7.19
C LEU A 220 13.74 7.37 -6.10
N THR A 221 14.21 7.71 -4.88
CA THR A 221 13.32 8.16 -3.80
C THR A 221 13.05 9.67 -3.81
N LYS A 222 13.70 10.42 -4.72
CA LYS A 222 13.54 11.87 -4.82
C LYS A 222 12.84 12.32 -6.08
N ARG A 223 13.05 11.70 -7.22
CA ARG A 223 12.46 12.17 -8.47
C ARG A 223 10.97 11.87 -8.58
N SER A 224 10.27 12.75 -9.29
CA SER A 224 8.86 12.60 -9.60
C SER A 224 8.62 11.50 -10.63
N LYS A 225 7.35 11.13 -10.81
CA LYS A 225 6.97 9.99 -11.63
C LYS A 225 7.41 10.17 -13.09
N TYR A 226 7.05 11.30 -13.67
CA TYR A 226 7.39 11.58 -15.08
C TYR A 226 8.89 11.80 -15.27
N HIS A 227 9.59 12.30 -14.26
CA HIS A 227 11.04 12.45 -14.31
C HIS A 227 11.76 11.09 -14.31
N VAL A 228 11.33 10.16 -13.44
CA VAL A 228 11.86 8.79 -13.42
C VAL A 228 11.56 8.07 -14.73
N LYS A 229 10.36 8.23 -15.30
CA LYS A 229 10.03 7.66 -16.61
C LYS A 229 10.99 8.13 -17.71
N GLU A 230 11.27 9.43 -17.76
CA GLU A 230 12.23 9.97 -18.74
C GLU A 230 13.66 9.48 -18.50
N ILE A 231 14.10 9.35 -17.24
CA ILE A 231 15.41 8.73 -16.92
C ILE A 231 15.50 7.33 -17.53
N TRP A 232 14.43 6.53 -17.46
CA TRP A 232 14.39 5.18 -18.06
C TRP A 232 14.56 5.23 -19.57
N ASP A 233 13.79 6.08 -20.26
CA ASP A 233 13.81 6.19 -21.71
C ASP A 233 15.19 6.67 -22.21
N VAL A 234 15.76 7.69 -21.56
CA VAL A 234 17.08 8.22 -21.90
C VAL A 234 18.19 7.22 -21.58
N TYR A 235 18.13 6.53 -20.44
CA TYR A 235 19.11 5.50 -20.06
C TYR A 235 19.12 4.36 -21.08
N LEU A 236 17.94 3.85 -21.45
CA LEU A 236 17.80 2.80 -22.46
C LEU A 236 18.34 3.26 -23.82
N SER A 237 18.02 4.48 -24.24
CA SER A 237 18.52 5.02 -25.51
C SER A 237 20.04 5.22 -25.52
N LYS A 238 20.65 5.62 -24.40
CA LYS A 238 22.07 5.98 -24.31
C LYS A 238 22.98 4.77 -24.08
N TYR A 239 22.54 3.80 -23.28
CA TYR A 239 23.37 2.67 -22.85
C TYR A 239 22.87 1.30 -23.33
N HIS A 240 21.71 1.24 -23.99
CA HIS A 240 21.13 0.00 -24.52
C HIS A 240 20.92 -1.10 -23.45
N SER A 241 20.74 -0.72 -22.19
CA SER A 241 20.34 -1.59 -21.09
C SER A 241 19.25 -0.91 -20.29
N THR A 242 18.36 -1.68 -19.67
CA THR A 242 17.30 -1.12 -18.82
C THR A 242 17.80 -0.94 -17.38
N ILE A 243 17.28 0.05 -16.66
CA ILE A 243 17.63 0.23 -15.24
C ILE A 243 17.25 -1.01 -14.41
N VAL A 244 16.17 -1.70 -14.77
CA VAL A 244 15.75 -2.96 -14.10
C VAL A 244 16.80 -4.07 -14.30
N GLU A 245 17.39 -4.21 -15.49
CA GLU A 245 18.49 -5.15 -15.73
C GLU A 245 19.73 -4.78 -14.91
N VAL A 246 20.08 -3.50 -14.85
CA VAL A 246 21.21 -2.99 -14.07
C VAL A 246 21.00 -3.29 -12.59
N ILE A 247 19.83 -2.95 -12.04
CA ILE A 247 19.44 -3.27 -10.66
C ILE A 247 19.57 -4.77 -10.41
N SER A 248 19.09 -5.59 -11.36
CA SER A 248 19.09 -7.04 -11.23
C SER A 248 20.48 -7.67 -11.20
N LYS A 249 21.43 -7.08 -11.93
CA LYS A 249 22.83 -7.49 -11.98
C LYS A 249 23.66 -6.99 -10.80
N LYS A 250 23.34 -5.80 -10.25
CA LYS A 250 24.21 -5.08 -9.32
C LYS A 250 23.82 -5.22 -7.85
N PHE A 251 22.58 -5.59 -7.56
CA PHE A 251 22.04 -5.63 -6.20
C PHE A 251 21.42 -6.99 -5.87
N SER A 252 21.45 -7.34 -4.58
CA SER A 252 20.88 -8.57 -4.04
C SER A 252 19.53 -8.31 -3.37
N GLU A 253 18.76 -9.38 -3.14
CA GLU A 253 17.58 -9.30 -2.29
C GLU A 253 17.93 -8.94 -0.83
N PRO A 254 17.00 -8.30 -0.10
CA PRO A 254 15.71 -7.76 -0.56
C PRO A 254 15.78 -6.37 -1.22
N PHE A 255 16.96 -5.75 -1.26
CA PHE A 255 17.13 -4.41 -1.82
C PHE A 255 16.79 -4.34 -3.31
N ARG A 256 17.19 -5.36 -4.08
CA ARG A 256 16.88 -5.48 -5.52
C ARG A 256 15.38 -5.44 -5.78
N SER A 257 14.58 -6.27 -5.11
CA SER A 257 13.13 -6.27 -5.27
C SER A 257 12.51 -4.94 -4.85
N GLY A 258 12.95 -4.34 -3.74
CA GLY A 258 12.47 -3.01 -3.33
C GLY A 258 12.67 -1.93 -4.40
N LEU A 259 13.88 -1.86 -4.99
CA LEU A 259 14.16 -0.94 -6.10
C LEU A 259 13.28 -1.22 -7.33
N ASN A 260 13.10 -2.49 -7.69
CA ASN A 260 12.28 -2.88 -8.83
C ASN A 260 10.79 -2.55 -8.59
N THR A 261 10.23 -2.88 -7.43
CA THR A 261 8.84 -2.57 -7.08
C THR A 261 8.57 -1.07 -7.14
N MET A 262 9.45 -0.25 -6.55
CA MET A 262 9.36 1.21 -6.64
C MET A 262 9.42 1.68 -8.10
N SER A 263 10.36 1.17 -8.90
CA SER A 263 10.52 1.53 -10.31
C SER A 263 9.27 1.19 -11.14
N VAL A 264 8.64 0.05 -10.86
CA VAL A 264 7.39 -0.36 -11.49
C VAL A 264 6.23 0.53 -11.05
N SER A 265 6.12 0.84 -9.75
CA SER A 265 5.08 1.75 -9.23
C SER A 265 5.12 3.14 -9.88
N LEU A 266 6.32 3.60 -10.25
CA LEU A 266 6.56 4.88 -10.91
C LEU A 266 6.34 4.82 -12.42
N SER A 267 6.58 3.68 -13.06
CA SER A 267 6.45 3.54 -14.51
C SER A 267 5.04 3.17 -14.96
N ILE A 268 4.19 2.63 -14.07
CA ILE A 268 2.80 2.32 -14.39
C ILE A 268 1.93 3.58 -14.32
N ASP A 269 1.26 3.90 -15.42
CA ASP A 269 0.13 4.82 -15.43
C ASP A 269 -1.04 4.15 -14.70
N ILE A 270 -1.39 4.71 -13.52
CA ILE A 270 -2.30 4.16 -12.47
C ILE A 270 -3.65 3.67 -13.01
N TYR A 271 -4.01 4.00 -14.24
CA TYR A 271 -5.15 3.41 -14.95
C TYR A 271 -5.13 1.87 -15.03
N TYR A 272 -3.96 1.22 -15.08
CA TYR A 272 -3.88 -0.25 -15.17
C TYR A 272 -3.78 -0.97 -13.82
N LEU A 273 -3.29 -0.30 -12.76
CA LEU A 273 -3.12 -0.94 -11.45
C LEU A 273 -4.45 -1.06 -10.69
N TYR A 274 -5.35 -0.08 -10.80
CA TYR A 274 -6.68 -0.17 -10.19
C TYR A 274 -7.53 -1.30 -10.77
N LEU A 275 -7.36 -1.58 -12.07
CA LEU A 275 -8.03 -2.70 -12.75
C LEU A 275 -7.42 -4.07 -12.39
N SER A 276 -6.14 -4.15 -12.04
CA SER A 276 -5.48 -5.44 -11.73
C SER A 276 -5.50 -5.78 -10.24
N ILE A 277 -5.37 -4.80 -9.35
CA ILE A 277 -5.43 -5.01 -7.90
C ILE A 277 -6.87 -5.33 -7.45
N SER A 278 -7.88 -4.71 -8.05
CA SER A 278 -9.28 -5.05 -7.78
C SER A 278 -9.66 -6.47 -8.23
N VAL A 279 -8.91 -7.06 -9.16
CA VAL A 279 -9.12 -8.44 -9.64
C VAL A 279 -8.34 -9.45 -8.77
N ALA A 280 -7.16 -9.07 -8.27
CA ALA A 280 -6.31 -9.97 -7.48
C ALA A 280 -6.76 -10.14 -6.01
N GLN A 281 -7.40 -9.13 -5.40
CA GLN A 281 -7.90 -9.23 -4.01
C GLN A 281 -9.24 -9.98 -3.87
N ILE A 282 -9.80 -10.49 -4.97
CA ILE A 282 -11.08 -11.22 -4.98
C ILE A 282 -10.88 -12.72 -5.25
N ILE A 283 -9.66 -13.15 -5.59
CA ILE A 283 -9.35 -14.56 -5.86
C ILE A 283 -8.15 -14.98 -5.02
N LYS A 284 -8.37 -15.13 -3.71
CA LYS A 284 -7.72 -16.06 -2.78
C LYS A 284 -8.46 -16.01 -1.45
#